data_AF-X0PWS9-F1
#
_entry.id   AF-X0PWS9-F1
#
_cell.length_a   1.000
_cell.length_b   1.000
_cell.length_c   1.000
_cell.angle_alpha   90.00
_cell.angle_beta   90.00
_cell.angle_gamma   90.00
#
_symmetry.space_group_name_H-M   'P 1'
#
loop_
_entity.id
_entity.type
_entity.pdbx_description
1 polymer ?
#
loop_
_entity_poly.entity_id
_entity_poly.type
_entity_poly.pdbx_seq_one_letter_code
_entity_poly.pdbx_strand_id
1 'polypeptide(L)'
;MTRSNVLIQKAGVLIVGLLLGVLTVVLAPSNVVQADKTNIETRDSIFFSKNVPVTLYSDPETKQPTGKTLSTAVDAWKVFQIAYNGEYLMSYNLGDNQWVKAADDRPESLGVMSNDGYFKEFYSNGKAVTVYSDPYLTKAIGKLDPTISHWAVIRNSVPRGYFYSFDLGDNQWVGPSENTRIILDSYFFRADTPLYNSEGKRTQAINNANYTYKIFDVKTIQGGIYVKLGSDDQWALYDAGTPN
;
A
#
# COMPACT_ATOMS: atom_id res chain seq x y z
N MET A 1 -75.12 0.62 45.02
CA MET A 1 -74.80 0.68 43.58
C MET A 1 -73.44 0.01 43.44
N THR A 2 -73.19 -1.14 42.81
CA THR A 2 -73.92 -1.93 41.81
C THR A 2 -73.35 -3.38 41.89
N ARG A 3 -74.24 -4.38 41.95
CA ARG A 3 -74.22 -5.76 41.38
C ARG A 3 -72.86 -6.47 41.12
N SER A 4 -72.64 -7.66 41.73
CA SER A 4 -72.73 -9.04 41.14
C SER A 4 -71.59 -9.39 40.15
N ASN A 5 -71.01 -10.60 40.03
CA ASN A 5 -71.46 -11.96 40.30
C ASN A 5 -70.27 -12.93 40.46
N VAL A 6 -70.55 -14.01 41.17
CA VAL A 6 -69.83 -15.29 41.29
C VAL A 6 -69.81 -16.06 39.96
N LEU A 7 -68.75 -16.84 39.66
CA LEU A 7 -68.90 -18.23 39.18
C LEU A 7 -67.60 -19.05 39.22
N ILE A 8 -67.76 -20.26 39.75
CA ILE A 8 -66.79 -21.34 39.95
C ILE A 8 -66.80 -22.26 38.71
N GLN A 9 -65.68 -22.99 38.51
CA GLN A 9 -65.54 -24.31 37.87
C GLN A 9 -65.50 -24.43 36.33
N LYS A 10 -64.37 -24.92 35.79
CA LYS A 10 -64.17 -26.34 35.38
C LYS A 10 -62.81 -26.55 34.70
N ALA A 11 -62.24 -27.72 34.92
CA ALA A 11 -61.04 -28.22 34.27
C ALA A 11 -61.27 -28.51 32.78
N GLY A 12 -60.24 -28.29 31.97
CA GLY A 12 -60.18 -28.71 30.58
C GLY A 12 -58.72 -28.87 30.16
N VAL A 13 -58.25 -30.11 30.11
CA VAL A 13 -57.00 -30.49 29.45
C VAL A 13 -57.19 -30.31 27.94
N LEU A 14 -56.33 -29.54 27.28
CA LEU A 14 -56.10 -29.69 25.85
C LEU A 14 -54.60 -29.62 25.55
N ILE A 15 -54.10 -30.73 25.04
CA ILE A 15 -52.76 -30.95 24.51
C ILE A 15 -52.60 -30.08 23.25
N VAL A 16 -51.59 -29.22 23.20
CA VAL A 16 -51.09 -28.62 21.95
C VAL A 16 -49.60 -28.92 21.88
N GLY A 17 -49.22 -29.63 20.83
CA GLY A 17 -47.89 -30.19 20.64
C GLY A 17 -46.79 -29.13 20.59
N LEU A 18 -45.71 -29.39 21.33
CA LEU A 18 -44.44 -28.69 21.20
C LEU A 18 -43.76 -29.21 19.92
N LEU A 19 -43.71 -28.39 18.87
CA LEU A 19 -42.81 -28.62 17.75
C LEU A 19 -41.37 -28.45 18.25
N LEU A 20 -40.62 -29.54 18.31
CA LEU A 20 -39.16 -29.55 18.41
C LEU A 20 -38.57 -29.00 17.11
N GLY A 21 -38.27 -27.70 17.09
CA GLY A 21 -37.40 -27.11 16.09
C GLY A 21 -35.95 -27.43 16.42
N VAL A 22 -35.36 -28.38 15.70
CA VAL A 22 -33.90 -28.63 15.72
C VAL A 22 -33.22 -27.40 15.11
N LEU A 23 -32.57 -26.59 15.95
CA LEU A 23 -31.71 -25.51 15.49
C LEU A 23 -30.39 -26.14 15.01
N THR A 24 -30.27 -26.36 13.71
CA THR A 24 -29.00 -26.68 13.07
C THR A 24 -28.12 -25.43 13.08
N VAL A 25 -27.14 -25.39 13.99
CA VAL A 25 -26.02 -24.44 13.90
C VAL A 25 -25.17 -24.87 12.70
N VAL A 26 -25.34 -24.20 11.57
CA VAL A 26 -24.41 -24.29 10.45
C VAL A 26 -23.15 -23.54 10.87
N LEU A 27 -22.12 -24.26 11.29
CA LEU A 27 -20.77 -23.72 11.42
C LEU A 27 -20.30 -23.41 9.99
N ALA A 28 -20.33 -22.14 9.60
CA ALA A 28 -19.58 -21.70 8.44
C ALA A 28 -18.10 -22.04 8.69
N PRO A 29 -17.37 -22.63 7.72
CA PRO A 29 -15.92 -22.74 7.85
C PRO A 29 -15.37 -21.32 7.92
N SER A 30 -14.91 -20.94 9.11
CA SER A 30 -14.04 -19.79 9.28
C SER A 30 -12.82 -20.07 8.40
N ASN A 31 -12.71 -19.38 7.27
CA ASN A 31 -11.43 -19.21 6.59
C ASN A 31 -10.57 -18.33 7.50
N VAL A 32 -10.12 -18.88 8.62
CA VAL A 32 -8.99 -18.33 9.35
C VAL A 32 -7.83 -18.57 8.41
N VAL A 33 -7.48 -17.54 7.65
CA VAL A 33 -6.16 -17.47 7.00
C VAL A 33 -5.18 -17.63 8.14
N GLN A 34 -4.57 -18.81 8.25
CA GLN A 34 -3.48 -19.04 9.18
C GLN A 34 -2.42 -18.03 8.78
N ALA A 35 -2.14 -17.06 9.66
CA ALA A 35 -1.04 -16.13 9.42
C ALA A 35 0.20 -16.97 9.11
N ASP A 36 0.86 -16.68 7.99
CA ASP A 36 2.10 -17.37 7.65
C ASP A 36 3.03 -17.30 8.87
N LYS A 37 3.57 -18.45 9.23
CA LYS A 37 4.40 -18.55 10.43
C LYS A 37 5.64 -17.67 10.21
N THR A 38 5.91 -16.76 11.14
CA THR A 38 7.13 -15.96 11.13
C THR A 38 8.34 -16.89 11.09
N ASN A 39 9.16 -16.75 10.05
CA ASN A 39 10.43 -17.47 9.92
C ASN A 39 11.58 -16.54 10.26
N ILE A 40 12.54 -17.01 11.04
CA ILE A 40 13.71 -16.24 11.44
C ILE A 40 14.96 -16.97 10.98
N GLU A 41 15.83 -16.27 10.27
CA GLU A 41 17.13 -16.80 9.85
C GLU A 41 18.26 -15.87 10.28
N THR A 42 19.43 -16.48 10.54
CA THR A 42 20.66 -15.73 10.79
C THR A 42 21.13 -15.07 9.50
N ARG A 43 21.51 -13.80 9.58
CA ARG A 43 22.03 -13.06 8.43
C ARG A 43 23.08 -12.06 8.88
N ASP A 44 24.19 -12.02 8.15
CA ASP A 44 25.20 -10.95 8.29
C ASP A 44 24.93 -9.90 7.21
N SER A 45 24.34 -8.77 7.61
CA SER A 45 24.04 -7.63 6.73
C SER A 45 24.05 -6.33 7.52
N ILE A 46 23.77 -5.21 6.84
CA ILE A 46 23.72 -3.88 7.45
C ILE A 46 22.32 -3.28 7.23
N PHE A 47 21.77 -2.68 8.28
CA PHE A 47 20.56 -1.85 8.24
C PHE A 47 20.97 -0.38 8.31
N PHE A 48 20.48 0.45 7.39
CA PHE A 48 20.79 1.88 7.35
C PHE A 48 19.61 2.72 7.84
N SER A 49 19.79 3.29 9.02
CA SER A 49 18.88 4.29 9.60
C SER A 49 19.08 5.70 9.01
N LYS A 50 20.24 6.01 8.43
CA LYS A 50 20.58 7.38 7.96
C LYS A 50 20.35 8.46 9.02
N ASN A 51 20.82 8.17 10.24
CA ASN A 51 20.77 9.09 11.37
C ASN A 51 19.35 9.52 11.79
N VAL A 52 18.30 8.79 11.37
CA VAL A 52 16.95 9.02 11.88
C VAL A 52 16.64 8.11 13.06
N PRO A 53 15.81 8.57 14.00
CA PRO A 53 15.33 7.70 15.06
C PRO A 53 14.40 6.63 14.47
N VAL A 54 14.79 5.36 14.60
CA VAL A 54 13.98 4.20 14.18
C VAL A 54 13.46 3.48 15.41
N THR A 55 12.16 3.18 15.46
CA THR A 55 11.54 2.51 16.61
C THR A 55 12.08 1.10 16.80
N LEU A 56 12.45 0.78 18.04
CA LEU A 56 12.86 -0.56 18.45
C LEU A 56 11.66 -1.37 18.95
N TYR A 57 11.57 -2.61 18.52
CA TYR A 57 10.55 -3.59 18.88
C TYR A 57 11.17 -4.78 19.63
N SER A 58 10.41 -5.40 20.53
CA SER A 58 10.84 -6.59 21.28
C SER A 58 10.46 -7.91 20.61
N ASP A 59 9.74 -7.84 19.48
CA ASP A 59 9.23 -8.98 18.73
C ASP A 59 9.52 -8.85 17.22
N PRO A 60 9.77 -9.97 16.51
CA PRO A 60 10.07 -9.96 15.09
C PRO A 60 8.90 -9.49 14.21
N GLU A 61 7.66 -9.64 14.67
CA GLU A 61 6.47 -9.14 13.98
C GLU A 61 6.31 -7.62 14.08
N THR A 62 7.12 -6.94 14.90
CA THR A 62 7.10 -5.50 15.14
C THR A 62 5.77 -4.98 15.67
N LYS A 63 5.12 -5.75 16.56
CA LYS A 63 3.85 -5.41 17.21
C LYS A 63 4.02 -4.83 18.61
N GLN A 64 5.16 -5.05 19.25
CA GLN A 64 5.47 -4.64 20.62
C GLN A 64 6.61 -3.61 20.63
N PRO A 65 6.30 -2.30 20.46
CA PRO A 65 7.32 -1.27 20.53
C PRO A 65 7.88 -1.16 21.96
N THR A 66 9.19 -0.98 22.07
CA THR A 66 9.90 -0.87 23.35
C THR A 66 9.82 0.53 23.97
N GLY A 67 9.29 1.52 23.23
CA GLY A 67 9.35 2.94 23.58
C GLY A 67 10.73 3.59 23.36
N LYS A 68 11.71 2.85 22.86
CA LYS A 68 13.04 3.34 22.50
C LYS A 68 13.20 3.49 20.99
N THR A 69 14.21 4.26 20.58
CA THR A 69 14.62 4.40 19.19
C THR A 69 16.11 4.18 19.05
N LEU A 70 16.56 3.86 17.83
CA LEU A 70 17.97 3.88 17.47
C LEU A 70 18.58 5.26 17.70
N SER A 71 19.87 5.28 18.07
CA SER A 71 20.64 6.51 18.17
C SER A 71 20.77 7.19 16.81
N THR A 72 20.58 8.50 16.76
CA THR A 72 20.79 9.29 15.53
C THR A 72 22.27 9.60 15.28
N ALA A 73 23.18 9.23 16.20
CA ALA A 73 24.63 9.40 16.01
C ALA A 73 25.25 8.34 15.09
N VAL A 74 24.53 7.24 14.83
CA VAL A 74 24.99 6.11 14.00
C VAL A 74 24.02 5.95 12.85
N ASP A 75 24.53 5.83 11.62
CA ASP A 75 23.69 5.68 10.43
C ASP A 75 23.46 4.22 10.05
N ALA A 76 24.41 3.33 10.33
CA ALA A 76 24.44 1.94 9.92
C ALA A 76 24.57 0.98 11.12
N TRP A 77 23.78 -0.10 11.11
CA TRP A 77 23.64 -1.05 12.21
C TRP A 77 23.88 -2.47 11.71
N LYS A 78 24.66 -3.25 12.45
CA LYS A 78 24.86 -4.66 12.13
C LYS A 78 23.56 -5.44 12.35
N VAL A 79 23.17 -6.22 11.35
CA VAL A 79 22.07 -7.18 11.43
C VAL A 79 22.64 -8.54 11.81
N PHE A 80 21.95 -9.24 12.71
CA PHE A 80 22.29 -10.60 13.11
C PHE A 80 21.26 -11.62 12.64
N GLN A 81 19.98 -11.22 12.56
CA GLN A 81 18.89 -12.07 12.10
C GLN A 81 17.88 -11.25 11.31
N ILE A 82 17.10 -11.91 10.48
CA ILE A 82 15.96 -11.30 9.80
C ILE A 82 14.72 -12.18 9.96
N ALA A 83 13.56 -11.53 10.00
CA ALA A 83 12.29 -12.21 10.09
C ALA A 83 11.47 -12.02 8.81
N TYR A 84 10.83 -13.09 8.35
CA TYR A 84 9.93 -13.11 7.21
C TYR A 84 8.53 -13.56 7.62
N ASN A 85 7.53 -13.08 6.90
CA ASN A 85 6.17 -13.61 6.88
C ASN A 85 5.89 -14.12 5.47
N GLY A 86 5.98 -15.45 5.29
CA GLY A 86 6.09 -16.03 3.95
C GLY A 86 7.37 -15.58 3.25
N GLU A 87 7.27 -15.02 2.05
CA GLU A 87 8.40 -14.46 1.28
C GLU A 87 8.70 -12.99 1.62
N TYR A 88 7.87 -12.35 2.45
CA TYR A 88 7.97 -10.92 2.74
C TYR A 88 8.91 -10.67 3.93
N LEU A 89 10.00 -9.95 3.69
CA LEU A 89 10.90 -9.47 4.73
C LEU A 89 10.18 -8.47 5.63
N MET A 90 10.07 -8.79 6.92
CA MET A 90 9.35 -7.97 7.91
C MET A 90 10.27 -7.06 8.71
N SER A 91 11.38 -7.61 9.22
CA SER A 91 12.20 -6.93 10.22
C SER A 91 13.63 -7.46 10.27
N TYR A 92 14.50 -6.63 10.85
CA TYR A 92 15.90 -6.94 11.12
C TYR A 92 16.13 -6.97 12.63
N ASN A 93 16.83 -7.98 13.12
CA ASN A 93 17.34 -8.06 14.50
C ASN A 93 18.74 -7.47 14.56
N LEU A 94 18.93 -6.49 15.44
CA LEU A 94 20.18 -5.74 15.62
C LEU A 94 21.00 -6.22 16.84
N GLY A 95 20.61 -7.35 17.44
CA GLY A 95 21.16 -7.91 18.67
C GLY A 95 20.16 -7.84 19.84
N ASP A 96 20.33 -8.68 20.86
CA ASP A 96 19.58 -8.63 22.13
C ASP A 96 18.04 -8.53 21.99
N ASN A 97 17.47 -9.23 21.01
CA ASN A 97 16.03 -9.17 20.67
C ASN A 97 15.51 -7.75 20.37
N GLN A 98 16.37 -6.89 19.80
CA GLN A 98 16.00 -5.58 19.31
C GLN A 98 15.70 -5.65 17.82
N TRP A 99 14.43 -5.45 17.47
CA TRP A 99 13.94 -5.55 16.10
C TRP A 99 13.58 -4.19 15.53
N VAL A 100 13.84 -3.98 14.24
CA VAL A 100 13.40 -2.80 13.47
C VAL A 100 12.65 -3.25 12.23
N LYS A 101 11.68 -2.46 11.78
CA LYS A 101 10.90 -2.79 10.58
C LYS A 101 11.80 -2.73 9.34
N ALA A 102 11.59 -3.65 8.41
CA ALA A 102 12.32 -3.64 7.15
C ALA A 102 11.98 -2.40 6.30
N ALA A 103 10.75 -1.88 6.42
CA ALA A 103 10.33 -0.65 5.75
C ALA A 103 11.06 0.61 6.24
N ASP A 104 11.74 0.55 7.40
CA ASP A 104 12.56 1.66 7.91
C ASP A 104 14.00 1.62 7.39
N ASP A 105 14.38 0.57 6.66
CA ASP A 105 15.72 0.48 6.05
C ASP A 105 15.83 1.47 4.89
N ARG A 106 17.00 2.11 4.80
CA ARG A 106 17.29 3.09 3.76
C ARG A 106 18.42 2.60 2.89
N PRO A 107 18.54 3.13 1.66
CA PRO A 107 19.67 2.78 0.83
C PRO A 107 21.00 3.23 1.45
N GLU A 108 22.01 2.38 1.36
CA GLU A 108 23.39 2.70 1.74
C GLU A 108 23.88 3.97 1.02
N SER A 109 23.63 4.03 -0.28
CA SER A 109 23.96 5.16 -1.14
C SER A 109 22.82 5.40 -2.14
N LEU A 110 22.72 6.65 -2.59
CA LEU A 110 21.75 7.09 -3.59
C LEU A 110 22.50 7.80 -4.70
N GLY A 111 22.24 7.41 -5.95
CA GLY A 111 22.49 8.28 -7.10
C GLY A 111 21.30 9.21 -7.27
N VAL A 112 21.53 10.50 -7.50
CA VAL A 112 20.50 11.45 -7.92
C VAL A 112 20.74 11.80 -9.37
N MET A 113 19.69 11.69 -10.18
CA MET A 113 19.73 11.92 -11.62
C MET A 113 18.55 12.78 -12.04
N SER A 114 18.75 13.55 -13.10
CA SER A 114 17.68 14.30 -13.77
C SER A 114 16.64 13.33 -14.33
N ASN A 115 15.39 13.78 -14.41
CA ASN A 115 14.32 12.96 -14.96
C ASN A 115 14.55 12.64 -16.45
N ASP A 116 15.13 13.56 -17.23
CA ASP A 116 15.46 13.39 -18.66
C ASP A 116 14.33 12.80 -19.52
N GLY A 117 13.07 13.05 -19.13
CA GLY A 117 11.88 12.56 -19.81
C GLY A 117 11.47 11.11 -19.48
N TYR A 118 12.04 10.48 -18.46
CA TYR A 118 11.72 9.11 -18.07
C TYR A 118 10.33 9.01 -17.40
N PHE A 119 9.99 9.97 -16.55
CA PHE A 119 8.71 10.09 -15.85
C PHE A 119 7.86 11.20 -16.43
N LYS A 120 6.58 10.91 -16.62
CA LYS A 120 5.56 11.92 -16.94
C LYS A 120 5.28 12.79 -15.74
N GLU A 121 4.99 12.15 -14.60
CA GLU A 121 4.55 12.82 -13.37
C GLU A 121 4.52 11.86 -12.18
N PHE A 122 4.51 12.44 -10.98
CA PHE A 122 4.10 11.79 -9.76
C PHE A 122 2.60 12.05 -9.54
N TYR A 123 1.79 10.99 -9.63
CA TYR A 123 0.36 11.05 -9.42
C TYR A 123 0.02 10.76 -7.96
N SER A 124 -0.33 11.82 -7.24
CA SER A 124 -0.70 11.77 -5.82
C SER A 124 -2.18 11.46 -5.58
N ASN A 125 -3.01 11.54 -6.61
CA ASN A 125 -4.45 11.34 -6.53
C ASN A 125 -5.13 12.18 -5.42
N GLY A 126 -4.69 13.43 -5.25
CA GLY A 126 -5.22 14.36 -4.26
C GLY A 126 -4.94 13.97 -2.81
N LYS A 127 -3.91 13.14 -2.56
CA LYS A 127 -3.49 12.78 -1.21
C LYS A 127 -2.45 13.75 -0.67
N ALA A 128 -2.55 14.04 0.62
CA ALA A 128 -1.57 14.83 1.35
C ALA A 128 -0.32 13.97 1.66
N VAL A 129 0.50 13.72 0.64
CA VAL A 129 1.75 12.94 0.71
C VAL A 129 2.82 13.74 1.46
N THR A 130 3.57 13.09 2.35
CA THR A 130 4.68 13.74 3.07
C THR A 130 5.78 14.16 2.11
N VAL A 131 6.25 15.41 2.25
CA VAL A 131 7.36 15.98 1.50
C VAL A 131 8.58 16.05 2.39
N TYR A 132 9.74 15.72 1.83
CA TYR A 132 11.03 15.67 2.51
C TYR A 132 12.02 16.65 1.87
N SER A 133 12.97 17.15 2.66
CA SER A 133 14.04 18.03 2.17
C SER A 133 15.28 17.29 1.67
N ASP A 134 15.21 15.97 1.58
CA ASP A 134 16.34 15.12 1.20
C ASP A 134 15.87 13.85 0.48
N PRO A 135 16.70 13.29 -0.41
CA PRO A 135 16.34 12.11 -1.20
C PRO A 135 16.29 10.81 -0.38
N TYR A 136 16.85 10.80 0.85
CA TYR A 136 16.77 9.66 1.77
C TYR A 136 15.44 9.62 2.56
N LEU A 137 14.55 10.60 2.34
CA LEU A 137 13.27 10.71 3.01
C LEU A 137 13.42 10.76 4.55
N THR A 138 14.41 11.51 5.04
CA THR A 138 14.76 11.57 6.47
C THR A 138 14.20 12.79 7.19
N LYS A 139 14.06 13.92 6.49
CA LYS A 139 13.66 15.20 7.07
C LYS A 139 12.39 15.74 6.40
N ALA A 140 11.25 15.39 6.99
CA ALA A 140 9.94 15.88 6.55
C ALA A 140 9.85 17.41 6.70
N ILE A 141 9.29 18.07 5.69
CA ILE A 141 9.13 19.54 5.61
C ILE A 141 7.69 19.98 5.34
N GLY A 142 6.78 19.05 5.08
CA GLY A 142 5.38 19.39 4.84
C GLY A 142 4.61 18.25 4.19
N LYS A 143 3.50 18.60 3.54
CA LYS A 143 2.69 17.70 2.75
C LYS A 143 2.30 18.36 1.44
N LEU A 144 2.09 17.54 0.41
CA LEU A 144 1.50 17.99 -0.85
C LEU A 144 0.10 18.55 -0.63
N ASP A 145 -0.26 19.54 -1.44
CA ASP A 145 -1.61 20.10 -1.47
C ASP A 145 -2.58 19.06 -2.04
N PRO A 146 -3.57 18.57 -1.27
CA PRO A 146 -4.49 17.54 -1.73
C PRO A 146 -5.46 18.02 -2.83
N THR A 147 -5.51 19.32 -3.14
CA THR A 147 -6.25 19.84 -4.29
C THR A 147 -5.53 19.60 -5.63
N ILE A 148 -4.25 19.22 -5.59
CA ILE A 148 -3.42 18.94 -6.76
C ILE A 148 -3.10 17.44 -6.79
N SER A 149 -3.47 16.78 -7.89
CA SER A 149 -3.21 15.35 -8.07
C SER A 149 -1.94 15.05 -8.88
N HIS A 150 -1.47 15.99 -9.70
CA HIS A 150 -0.37 15.81 -10.65
C HIS A 150 0.82 16.68 -10.28
N TRP A 151 2.00 16.07 -10.21
CA TRP A 151 3.23 16.76 -9.84
C TRP A 151 4.33 16.44 -10.85
N ALA A 152 4.96 17.49 -11.39
CA ALA A 152 6.11 17.31 -12.27
C ALA A 152 7.26 16.64 -11.49
N VAL A 153 8.00 15.76 -12.16
CA VAL A 153 9.21 15.13 -11.61
C VAL A 153 10.41 15.74 -12.30
N ILE A 154 11.31 16.35 -11.54
CA ILE A 154 12.50 17.00 -12.09
C ILE A 154 13.76 16.17 -11.91
N ARG A 155 13.83 15.41 -10.81
CA ARG A 155 14.93 14.50 -10.48
C ARG A 155 14.37 13.27 -9.78
N ASN A 156 15.17 12.21 -9.73
CA ASN A 156 14.86 11.00 -8.99
C ASN A 156 16.12 10.43 -8.37
N SER A 157 15.93 9.64 -7.32
CA SER A 157 17.01 8.88 -6.68
C SER A 157 16.93 7.41 -7.05
N VAL A 158 18.09 6.82 -7.34
CA VAL A 158 18.20 5.45 -7.86
C VAL A 158 19.25 4.65 -7.08
N PRO A 159 18.90 4.09 -5.92
CA PRO A 159 19.75 3.10 -5.27
C PRO A 159 19.77 1.80 -6.08
N ARG A 160 20.97 1.34 -6.45
CA ARG A 160 21.19 0.00 -7.04
C ARG A 160 20.28 -0.30 -8.24
N GLY A 161 19.92 0.72 -9.03
CA GLY A 161 19.10 0.58 -10.23
C GLY A 161 17.57 0.66 -10.04
N TYR A 162 17.07 0.85 -8.81
CA TYR A 162 15.63 0.99 -8.53
C TYR A 162 15.29 2.40 -8.12
N PHE A 163 14.13 2.93 -8.54
CA PHE A 163 13.68 4.26 -8.11
C PHE A 163 13.23 4.25 -6.65
N TYR A 164 13.72 5.20 -5.87
CA TYR A 164 13.45 5.28 -4.43
C TYR A 164 12.67 6.53 -4.03
N SER A 165 13.07 7.70 -4.53
CA SER A 165 12.38 8.96 -4.27
C SER A 165 12.41 9.89 -5.48
N PHE A 166 11.49 10.83 -5.50
CA PHE A 166 11.24 11.73 -6.64
C PHE A 166 11.24 13.18 -6.14
N ASP A 167 12.02 14.03 -6.81
CA ASP A 167 12.05 15.47 -6.54
C ASP A 167 11.03 16.17 -7.43
N LEU A 168 10.15 16.92 -6.80
CA LEU A 168 9.05 17.63 -7.46
C LEU A 168 9.38 19.10 -7.75
N GLY A 169 10.57 19.58 -7.36
CA GLY A 169 10.94 20.99 -7.43
C GLY A 169 11.51 21.47 -6.10
N ASP A 170 12.43 22.45 -6.13
CA ASP A 170 12.93 23.12 -4.91
C ASP A 170 13.43 22.17 -3.80
N ASN A 171 13.98 21.02 -4.20
CA ASN A 171 14.46 19.98 -3.30
C ASN A 171 13.35 19.40 -2.39
N GLN A 172 12.15 19.26 -2.95
CA GLN A 172 10.97 18.66 -2.34
C GLN A 172 10.83 17.22 -2.82
N TRP A 173 11.25 16.29 -1.96
CA TRP A 173 11.30 14.87 -2.26
C TRP A 173 10.07 14.13 -1.73
N VAL A 174 9.56 13.19 -2.52
CA VAL A 174 8.49 12.26 -2.12
C VAL A 174 8.92 10.82 -2.36
N GLY A 175 8.42 9.91 -1.53
CA GLY A 175 8.58 8.48 -1.72
C GLY A 175 7.31 7.84 -2.30
N PRO A 176 7.41 6.62 -2.87
CA PRO A 176 6.24 5.85 -3.24
C PRO A 176 5.43 5.46 -1.99
N SER A 177 4.12 5.40 -2.15
CA SER A 177 3.17 4.91 -1.15
C SER A 177 2.04 4.14 -1.84
N GLU A 178 1.27 3.38 -1.07
CA GLU A 178 0.12 2.60 -1.57
C GLU A 178 -0.87 3.43 -2.41
N ASN A 179 -1.03 4.71 -2.08
CA ASN A 179 -2.03 5.62 -2.66
C ASN A 179 -1.49 6.54 -3.75
N THR A 180 -0.22 6.38 -4.13
CA THR A 180 0.47 7.23 -5.10
C THR A 180 1.03 6.37 -6.22
N ARG A 181 1.25 6.94 -7.39
CA ARG A 181 1.95 6.27 -8.49
C ARG A 181 2.95 7.21 -9.13
N ILE A 182 4.13 6.66 -9.44
CA ILE A 182 5.01 7.28 -10.41
C ILE A 182 4.57 6.83 -11.80
N ILE A 183 4.32 7.78 -12.68
CA ILE A 183 3.81 7.53 -14.03
C ILE A 183 4.98 7.66 -15.00
N LEU A 184 5.29 6.56 -15.69
CA LEU A 184 6.30 6.57 -16.74
C LEU A 184 5.82 7.39 -17.95
N ASP A 185 6.77 8.02 -18.63
CA ASP A 185 6.48 8.81 -19.83
C ASP A 185 5.98 7.94 -20.99
N SER A 186 6.37 6.67 -21.00
CA SER A 186 5.87 5.66 -21.92
C SER A 186 5.72 4.31 -21.22
N TYR A 187 4.78 3.49 -21.67
CA TYR A 187 4.43 2.23 -21.00
C TYR A 187 3.98 1.17 -22.00
N PHE A 188 4.31 -0.09 -21.72
CA PHE A 188 3.92 -1.20 -22.57
C PHE A 188 2.54 -1.72 -22.16
N PHE A 189 1.68 -1.94 -23.15
CA PHE A 189 0.40 -2.61 -22.96
C PHE A 189 0.24 -3.74 -23.98
N ARG A 190 -0.33 -4.85 -23.54
CA ARG A 190 -0.53 -6.03 -24.39
C ARG A 190 -1.70 -5.81 -25.35
N ALA A 191 -1.76 -6.62 -26.40
CA ALA A 191 -2.99 -6.75 -27.18
C ALA A 191 -4.13 -7.21 -26.26
N ASP A 192 -5.34 -6.83 -26.65
CA ASP A 192 -6.60 -7.07 -25.94
C ASP A 192 -6.76 -6.32 -24.61
N THR A 193 -5.77 -5.52 -24.17
CA THR A 193 -5.94 -4.60 -23.03
C THR A 193 -7.14 -3.68 -23.31
N PRO A 194 -8.18 -3.69 -22.45
CA PRO A 194 -9.37 -2.87 -22.64
C PRO A 194 -9.04 -1.39 -22.60
N LEU A 195 -9.65 -0.62 -23.49
CA LEU A 195 -9.63 0.83 -23.50
C LEU A 195 -11.00 1.37 -23.11
N TYR A 196 -10.97 2.53 -22.47
CA TYR A 196 -12.13 3.20 -21.91
C TYR A 196 -12.16 4.65 -22.34
N ASN A 197 -13.35 5.25 -22.31
CA ASN A 197 -13.48 6.68 -22.41
C ASN A 197 -13.29 7.38 -21.05
N SER A 198 -13.41 8.70 -21.03
CA SER A 198 -13.26 9.52 -19.84
C SER A 198 -14.24 9.20 -18.71
N GLU A 199 -15.39 8.61 -18.99
CA GLU A 199 -16.41 8.23 -18.01
C GLU A 199 -16.26 6.77 -17.52
N GLY A 200 -15.28 6.04 -18.04
CA GLY A 200 -15.05 4.64 -17.69
C GLY A 200 -15.94 3.64 -18.43
N LYS A 201 -16.54 4.06 -19.54
CA LYS A 201 -17.22 3.14 -20.46
C LYS A 201 -16.17 2.52 -21.39
N ARG A 202 -16.19 1.19 -21.52
CA ARG A 202 -15.31 0.48 -22.46
C ARG A 202 -15.62 0.91 -23.90
N THR A 203 -14.59 1.23 -24.67
CA THR A 203 -14.67 1.71 -26.06
C THR A 203 -14.16 0.66 -27.02
N GLN A 204 -12.91 0.24 -26.83
CA GLN A 204 -12.20 -0.70 -27.70
C GLN A 204 -11.20 -1.53 -26.90
N ALA A 205 -10.29 -2.21 -27.58
CA ALA A 205 -9.13 -2.85 -26.98
C ALA A 205 -7.88 -2.53 -27.81
N ILE A 206 -6.71 -2.63 -27.20
CA ILE A 206 -5.45 -2.52 -27.92
C ILE A 206 -5.35 -3.66 -28.93
N ASN A 207 -5.10 -3.34 -30.19
CA ASN A 207 -5.04 -4.33 -31.27
C ASN A 207 -3.61 -4.76 -31.61
N ASN A 208 -2.59 -4.13 -31.03
CA ASN A 208 -1.19 -4.45 -31.31
C ASN A 208 -0.40 -4.65 -30.01
N ALA A 209 0.17 -5.85 -29.86
CA ALA A 209 0.85 -6.31 -28.67
C ALA A 209 2.32 -5.84 -28.53
N ASN A 210 2.87 -5.13 -29.51
CA ASN A 210 4.33 -4.89 -29.60
C ASN A 210 4.72 -3.41 -29.51
N TYR A 211 3.82 -2.55 -29.01
CA TYR A 211 4.11 -1.13 -28.91
C TYR A 211 4.12 -0.64 -27.47
N THR A 212 5.14 0.16 -27.17
CA THR A 212 5.12 1.10 -26.06
C THR A 212 4.28 2.29 -26.47
N TYR A 213 3.38 2.72 -25.58
CA TYR A 213 2.54 3.89 -25.79
C TYR A 213 3.11 5.07 -25.00
N LYS A 214 3.15 6.24 -25.65
CA LYS A 214 3.37 7.51 -24.96
C LYS A 214 2.17 7.76 -24.03
N ILE A 215 2.45 8.19 -22.80
CA ILE A 215 1.42 8.59 -21.85
C ILE A 215 1.18 10.09 -22.00
N PHE A 216 -0.05 10.46 -22.35
CA PHE A 216 -0.44 11.86 -22.54
C PHE A 216 -1.03 12.49 -21.27
N ASP A 217 -1.77 11.71 -20.49
CA ASP A 217 -2.49 12.17 -19.31
C ASP A 217 -2.78 11.01 -18.34
N VAL A 218 -3.17 11.34 -17.11
CA VAL A 218 -3.55 10.38 -16.06
C VAL A 218 -4.79 10.85 -15.33
N LYS A 219 -5.62 9.91 -14.85
CA LYS A 219 -6.67 10.22 -13.88
C LYS A 219 -7.19 8.98 -13.18
N THR A 220 -8.05 9.18 -12.20
CA THR A 220 -8.81 8.09 -11.57
C THR A 220 -10.16 7.89 -12.24
N ILE A 221 -10.46 6.64 -12.62
CA ILE A 221 -11.75 6.22 -13.19
C ILE A 221 -12.22 5.01 -12.39
N GLN A 222 -13.40 5.10 -11.75
CA GLN A 222 -13.98 4.00 -10.95
C GLN A 222 -12.99 3.40 -9.92
N GLY A 223 -12.13 4.24 -9.33
CA GLY A 223 -11.13 3.83 -8.33
C GLY A 223 -9.81 3.29 -8.89
N GLY A 224 -9.71 3.00 -10.19
CA GLY A 224 -8.46 2.64 -10.86
C GLY A 224 -7.70 3.87 -11.36
N ILE A 225 -6.38 3.78 -11.50
CA ILE A 225 -5.53 4.80 -12.14
C ILE A 225 -5.44 4.48 -13.62
N TYR A 226 -5.87 5.39 -14.47
CA TYR A 226 -5.90 5.24 -15.92
C TYR A 226 -4.96 6.23 -16.57
N VAL A 227 -4.31 5.79 -17.64
CA VAL A 227 -3.44 6.59 -18.49
C VAL A 227 -4.06 6.78 -19.87
N LYS A 228 -3.95 7.98 -20.42
CA LYS A 228 -4.41 8.32 -21.78
C LYS A 228 -3.32 8.00 -22.80
N LEU A 229 -3.67 7.17 -23.78
CA LEU A 229 -2.75 6.69 -24.82
C LEU A 229 -2.92 7.42 -26.16
N GLY A 230 -3.96 8.26 -26.30
CA GLY A 230 -4.28 8.95 -27.54
C GLY A 230 -5.49 9.87 -27.40
N SER A 231 -6.63 9.51 -28.00
CA SER A 231 -7.88 10.28 -27.89
C SER A 231 -8.59 10.10 -26.53
N ASP A 232 -9.69 10.82 -26.31
CA ASP A 232 -10.50 10.71 -25.09
C ASP A 232 -11.20 9.35 -24.91
N ASP A 233 -11.20 8.51 -25.94
CA ASP A 233 -11.71 7.13 -25.94
C ASP A 233 -10.60 6.08 -25.72
N GLN A 234 -9.38 6.51 -25.38
CA GLN A 234 -8.20 5.66 -25.27
C GLN A 234 -7.51 5.77 -23.90
N TRP A 235 -8.27 5.47 -22.84
CA TRP A 235 -7.75 5.32 -21.48
C TRP A 235 -7.51 3.85 -21.15
N ALA A 236 -6.31 3.50 -20.68
CA ALA A 236 -5.97 2.16 -20.21
C ALA A 236 -5.73 2.16 -18.69
N LEU A 237 -6.14 1.10 -17.99
CA LEU A 237 -5.79 0.90 -16.58
C LEU A 237 -4.28 0.75 -16.46
N TYR A 238 -3.61 1.62 -15.70
CA TYR A 238 -2.14 1.66 -15.61
C TYR A 238 -1.55 0.32 -15.14
N ASP A 239 -2.16 -0.30 -14.12
CA ASP A 239 -1.71 -1.58 -13.58
C ASP A 239 -1.91 -2.76 -14.56
N ALA A 240 -2.58 -2.56 -15.71
CA ALA A 240 -2.72 -3.57 -16.76
C ALA A 240 -1.54 -3.59 -17.76
N GLY A 241 -0.61 -2.64 -17.67
CA GLY A 241 0.60 -2.60 -18.48
C GLY A 241 1.85 -2.94 -17.66
N THR A 242 3.02 -2.85 -18.30
CA THR A 242 4.32 -3.01 -17.65
C THR A 242 5.30 -1.93 -18.09
N PRO A 243 6.31 -1.60 -17.26
CA PRO A 243 7.47 -0.84 -17.72
C PRO A 243 8.13 -1.55 -18.91
N ASN A 244 8.76 -0.79 -19.79
CA ASN A 244 9.66 -1.32 -20.82
C ASN A 244 10.96 -1.86 -20.22
#